data_AF-A0A2Z4PTH4-F1
#
_entry.id   AF-A0A2Z4PTH4-F1
#
_cell.length_a   1.000
_cell.length_b   1.000
_cell.length_c   1.000
_cell.angle_alpha   90.00
_cell.angle_beta   90.00
_cell.angle_gamma   90.00
#
_symmetry.space_group_name_H-M   'P 1'
#
loop_
_entity.id
_entity.type
_entity.pdbx_description
1 polymer ?
#
loop_
_entity_poly.entity_id
_entity_poly.type
_entity_poly.pdbx_seq_one_letter_code
_entity_poly.pdbx_strand_id
1 'polypeptide(L)' 'MGIIKISDDLHDDIRKSCHVMSRSINAQAEFWMKMGRLAELNPSLTFSELIANQLANAHLETPLKMVK' A
#
# COMPACT_ATOMS: atom_id res chain seq x y z
N MET A 1 8.03 7.14 -17.20
CA MET A 1 6.91 6.80 -16.30
C MET A 1 5.83 6.14 -17.13
N GLY A 2 5.42 4.91 -16.82
CA GLY A 2 4.29 4.26 -17.50
C GLY A 2 2.99 4.83 -16.95
N ILE A 3 2.15 5.42 -17.81
CA ILE A 3 0.82 5.93 -17.40
C ILE A 3 -0.15 4.76 -17.49
N ILE A 4 -0.74 4.37 -16.36
CA ILE A 4 -1.79 3.36 -16.31
C ILE A 4 -3.13 4.09 -16.38
N LYS A 5 -3.97 3.73 -17.35
CA LYS A 5 -5.35 4.20 -17.39
C LYS A 5 -6.20 3.36 -16.45
N ILE A 6 -7.03 4.02 -15.66
CA ILE A 6 -8.05 3.41 -14.79
C ILE A 6 -9.42 3.98 -15.15
N SER A 7 -10.50 3.31 -14.76
CA SER A 7 -11.86 3.84 -14.95
C SER A 7 -12.09 5.07 -14.08
N ASP A 8 -13.00 5.95 -14.53
CA ASP A 8 -13.41 7.14 -13.77
C ASP A 8 -14.00 6.75 -12.41
N ASP A 9 -14.80 5.68 -12.36
CA ASP A 9 -15.35 5.16 -11.11
C ASP A 9 -14.26 4.78 -10.10
N LEU A 10 -13.21 4.09 -10.54
CA LEU A 10 -12.10 3.69 -9.67
C LEU A 10 -11.29 4.92 -9.22
N HIS A 11 -11.11 5.90 -10.11
CA HIS A 11 -10.46 7.16 -9.76
C HIS A 11 -11.22 7.90 -8.65
N ASP A 12 -12.54 7.96 -8.73
CA ASP A 12 -13.38 8.58 -7.71
C ASP A 12 -13.35 7.84 -6.37
N ASP A 13 -13.31 6.51 -6.37
CA ASP A 13 -13.20 5.71 -5.16
C ASP A 13 -11.84 5.84 -4.48
N ILE A 14 -10.75 5.90 -5.27
CA ILE A 14 -9.41 6.22 -4.74
C ILE A 14 -9.44 7.61 -4.12
N ARG A 15 -10.02 8.61 -4.81
CA ARG A 15 -10.10 9.99 -4.31
C ARG A 15 -10.81 10.06 -2.96
N LYS A 16 -11.96 9.40 -2.79
CA LYS A 16 -12.68 9.34 -1.51
C LYS A 16 -11.83 8.65 -0.43
N SER A 17 -11.23 7.52 -0.75
CA SER A 17 -10.40 6.74 0.19
C SER A 17 -9.18 7.52 0.68
N CYS A 18 -8.56 8.32 -0.19
CA CYS A 18 -7.44 9.18 0.14
C CYS A 18 -7.75 10.18 1.26
N HIS A 19 -8.94 10.77 1.22
CA HIS A 19 -9.39 11.71 2.26
C HIS A 19 -9.51 11.05 3.62
N VAL A 20 -10.00 9.80 3.68
CA VAL A 20 -10.14 9.03 4.92
C VAL A 20 -8.79 8.58 5.44
N MET A 21 -7.93 8.08 4.56
CA MET A 21 -6.64 7.48 4.93
C MET A 21 -5.51 8.51 5.05
N SER A 22 -5.78 9.79 4.77
CA SER A 22 -4.81 10.89 4.78
C SER A 22 -3.58 10.62 3.91
N ARG A 23 -3.81 10.17 2.66
CA ARG A 23 -2.76 9.86 1.66
C ARG A 23 -3.04 10.58 0.33
N SER A 24 -2.02 10.73 -0.51
CA SER A 24 -2.22 11.17 -1.90
C SER A 24 -2.89 10.07 -2.74
N ILE A 25 -3.51 10.46 -3.86
CA ILE A 25 -4.13 9.52 -4.82
C ILE A 25 -3.14 8.46 -5.28
N ASN A 26 -1.92 8.87 -5.62
CA ASN A 26 -0.88 7.93 -6.06
C ASN A 26 -0.47 6.98 -4.93
N ALA A 27 -0.28 7.49 -3.71
CA ALA A 27 0.09 6.65 -2.56
C ALA A 27 -1.01 5.66 -2.18
N GLN A 28 -2.28 6.06 -2.32
CA GLN A 28 -3.41 5.16 -2.08
C GLN A 28 -3.53 4.07 -3.16
N ALA A 29 -3.33 4.43 -4.44
CA ALA A 29 -3.30 3.48 -5.54
C ALA A 29 -2.15 2.47 -5.37
N GLU A 30 -0.95 2.95 -5.03
CA GLU A 30 0.21 2.11 -4.76
C GLU A 30 -0.06 1.15 -3.59
N PHE A 31 -0.67 1.64 -2.50
CA PHE A 31 -1.06 0.80 -1.37
C PHE A 31 -2.00 -0.32 -1.80
N TRP A 32 -3.06 -0.04 -2.56
CA TRP A 32 -3.99 -1.06 -3.05
C TRP A 32 -3.33 -2.05 -4.00
N MET A 33 -2.47 -1.60 -4.91
CA MET A 33 -1.73 -2.50 -5.81
C MET A 33 -0.81 -3.45 -5.01
N LYS A 34 -0.08 -2.91 -4.02
CA LYS A 34 0.80 -3.70 -3.16
C LYS A 34 0.01 -4.72 -2.33
N MET A 35 -1.08 -4.29 -1.70
CA MET A 35 -1.91 -5.18 -0.88
C MET A 35 -2.64 -6.23 -1.71
N GLY A 36 -3.14 -5.87 -2.90
CA GLY A 36 -3.76 -6.81 -3.84
C GLY A 36 -2.78 -7.91 -4.25
N ARG A 37 -1.57 -7.53 -4.69
CA ARG A 37 -0.51 -8.50 -5.01
C ARG A 37 -0.15 -9.39 -3.81
N LEU A 38 -0.08 -8.83 -2.60
CA LEU A 38 0.23 -9.61 -1.39
C LEU A 38 -0.87 -10.61 -1.05
N ALA A 39 -2.14 -10.23 -1.22
CA ALA A 39 -3.28 -11.11 -1.03
C ALA A 39 -3.29 -12.24 -2.07
N GLU A 40 -2.98 -11.94 -3.34
CA GLU A 40 -2.84 -12.96 -4.39
C GLU A 40 -1.73 -13.97 -4.09
N LEU A 41 -0.58 -13.51 -3.58
CA LEU A 41 0.55 -14.37 -3.25
C LEU A 41 0.36 -15.15 -1.95
N ASN A 42 -0.53 -14.71 -1.06
CA ASN A 42 -0.76 -15.35 0.24
C ASN A 42 -2.27 -15.52 0.50
N PRO A 43 -2.96 -16.42 -0.22
CA PRO A 43 -4.43 -16.56 -0.12
C PRO A 43 -4.94 -16.99 1.26
N SER A 44 -4.07 -17.58 2.08
CA SER A 44 -4.40 -18.03 3.44
C SER A 44 -4.25 -16.94 4.50
N LEU A 45 -3.63 -15.81 4.17
CA LEU A 45 -3.40 -14.73 5.12
C LEU A 45 -4.54 -13.71 5.06
N THR A 46 -4.97 -13.27 6.23
CA THR A 46 -5.92 -12.18 6.39
C THR A 46 -5.26 -10.83 6.11
N PHE A 47 -6.07 -9.83 5.80
CA PHE A 47 -5.58 -8.45 5.59
C PHE A 47 -4.75 -7.95 6.79
N SER A 48 -5.19 -8.22 8.02
CA SER A 48 -4.47 -7.80 9.23
C SER A 48 -3.09 -8.45 9.34
N GLU A 49 -2.97 -9.72 8.99
CA GLU A 49 -1.68 -10.44 8.98
C GLU A 49 -0.76 -9.90 7.88
N LEU A 50 -1.30 -9.57 6.71
CA LEU A 50 -0.52 -8.94 5.64
C LEU A 50 0.03 -7.57 6.08
N ILE A 51 -0.78 -6.77 6.77
CA ILE A 51 -0.33 -5.48 7.33
C ILE A 51 0.72 -5.69 8.43
N ALA A 52 0.51 -6.63 9.35
CA ALA A 52 1.49 -6.95 10.39
C ALA A 52 2.84 -7.36 9.79
N ASN A 53 2.83 -8.19 8.74
CA ASN A 53 4.04 -8.59 8.02
C ASN A 53 4.72 -7.40 7.33
N GLN A 54 3.95 -6.50 6.71
CA GLN A 54 4.52 -5.29 6.10
C GLN A 54 5.13 -4.34 7.12
N LEU A 55 4.50 -4.19 8.29
CA LEU A 55 5.06 -3.42 9.40
C LEU A 55 6.34 -4.07 9.91
N ALA A 56 6.35 -5.38 10.14
CA ALA A 56 7.55 -6.10 10.58
C ALA A 56 8.73 -5.91 9.61
N ASN A 57 8.48 -6.02 8.30
CA ASN A 57 9.50 -5.78 7.27
C ASN A 57 10.02 -4.34 7.28
N ALA A 58 9.15 -3.33 7.49
CA ALA A 58 9.57 -1.94 7.57
C ALA A 58 10.49 -1.65 8.77
N HIS A 59 10.27 -2.32 9.90
CA HIS A 59 11.15 -2.19 11.08
C HIS A 59 12.52 -2.83 10.84
N LEU A 60 12.61 -3.87 10.01
CA LEU A 60 13.87 -4.52 9.64
C LEU A 60 14.71 -3.68 8.67
N GLU A 61 14.09 -2.78 7.88
CA GLU A 61 14.78 -1.90 6.93
C GLU A 61 15.32 -0.59 7.54
N THR A 62 15.27 -0.41 8.86
CA THR A 62 15.91 0.73 9.53
C THR A 62 17.26 0.32 10.11
N PRO A 63 18.38 0.31 9.34
CA PRO A 63 19.67 0.40 9.98
C PRO A 63 19.71 1.78 10.64
N LEU A 64 19.74 1.81 11.96
CA LEU A 64 20.12 3.00 12.72
C LEU A 64 21.40 3.53 12.07
N LYS A 65 21.29 4.63 11.32
CA LYS A 65 22.47 5.42 10.98
C LYS A 65 22.98 5.93 12.32
N MET A 66 23.93 5.18 12.91
CA MET A 66 24.73 5.67 14.01
C MET A 66 25.44 6.92 13.49
N VAL A 67 24.91 8.08 13.89
CA VAL A 67 25.61 9.35 13.73
C VAL A 67 26.86 9.23 14.62
N LYS A 68 28.02 9.16 13.98
CA LYS A 68 29.31 9.33 14.64
C LYS A 68 29.52 10.79 15.00
#